data_AF-A0A443IPN5-F1
#
_entry.id   AF-A0A443IPN5-F1
#
_cell.length_a   1.000
_cell.length_b   1.000
_cell.length_c   1.000
_cell.angle_alpha   90.00
_cell.angle_beta   90.00
_cell.angle_gamma   90.00
#
_symmetry.space_group_name_H-M   'P 1'
#
loop_
_entity.id
_entity.type
_entity.pdbx_description
1 polymer ?
#
loop_
_entity_poly.entity_id
_entity_poly.type
_entity_poly.pdbx_seq_one_letter_code
_entity_poly.pdbx_strand_id
1 'polypeptide(L)'
;MEFLQFVGAALVAVYAMVGGAFINASITAPENAAKLLSAGWESVLLFLLYGIAFLVIWIAVQVFTPNLPIEKNPFLWVSAAHICLYLVFLGCRRIIEILLADEHPKAEHKEPDAE
;
A
#
# COMPACT_ATOMS: atom_id res chain seq x y z
N MET A 1 9.28 -18.40 23.68
CA MET A 1 9.12 -17.34 22.65
C MET A 1 9.00 -16.04 23.40
N GLU A 2 9.93 -15.12 23.21
CA GLU A 2 9.94 -13.82 23.89
C GLU A 2 8.65 -13.05 23.54
N PHE A 3 8.00 -12.39 24.50
CA PHE A 3 6.73 -11.65 24.31
C PHE A 3 6.77 -10.72 23.08
N LEU A 4 7.91 -10.08 22.84
CA LEU A 4 8.13 -9.21 21.68
C LEU A 4 7.98 -9.94 20.32
N GLN A 5 8.42 -11.21 20.24
CA GLN A 5 8.31 -12.02 19.02
C GLN A 5 6.85 -12.42 18.76
N PHE A 6 6.10 -12.73 19.81
CA PHE A 6 4.67 -13.02 19.70
C PHE A 6 3.89 -11.80 19.18
N VAL A 7 4.14 -10.63 19.75
CA VAL A 7 3.53 -9.37 19.28
C VAL A 7 3.95 -9.07 17.84
N GLY A 8 5.24 -9.23 17.51
CA GLY A 8 5.72 -9.05 16.14
C GLY A 8 5.03 -10.00 15.14
N ALA A 9 4.92 -11.28 15.46
CA ALA A 9 4.25 -12.27 14.62
C ALA A 9 2.75 -11.96 14.46
N ALA A 10 2.07 -11.55 15.53
CA ALA A 10 0.67 -11.16 15.48
C ALA A 10 0.44 -9.94 14.58
N LEU A 11 1.30 -8.93 14.67
CA LEU A 11 1.21 -7.74 13.82
C LEU A 11 1.45 -8.08 12.34
N VAL A 12 2.46 -8.90 12.04
CA VAL A 12 2.71 -9.37 10.66
C VAL A 12 1.53 -10.17 10.12
N ALA A 13 0.92 -11.03 10.94
CA ALA A 13 -0.25 -11.81 10.55
C ALA A 13 -1.46 -10.92 10.25
N VAL A 14 -1.76 -9.94 11.11
CA VAL A 14 -2.84 -8.95 10.87
C VAL A 14 -2.58 -8.19 9.57
N TYR A 15 -1.35 -7.75 9.38
CA TYR A 15 -0.98 -6.99 8.19
C TYR A 15 -1.12 -7.81 6.90
N ALA A 16 -0.66 -9.06 6.91
CA ALA A 16 -0.81 -9.99 5.79
C ALA A 16 -2.28 -10.32 5.51
N MET A 17 -3.10 -10.50 6.56
CA MET A 17 -4.54 -10.75 6.41
C MET A 17 -5.25 -9.54 5.79
N VAL A 18 -4.99 -8.33 6.27
CA VAL A 18 -5.62 -7.10 5.75
C VAL A 18 -5.17 -6.85 4.31
N GLY A 19 -3.87 -6.93 4.02
CA GLY A 19 -3.33 -6.77 2.66
C GLY A 19 -3.89 -7.83 1.70
N GLY A 20 -3.91 -9.10 2.10
CA GLY A 20 -4.48 -10.19 1.31
C GLY A 20 -5.98 -10.04 1.07
N ALA A 21 -6.75 -9.65 2.08
CA ALA A 21 -8.18 -9.39 1.95
C ALA A 21 -8.46 -8.25 0.97
N PHE A 22 -7.62 -7.19 1.00
CA PHE A 22 -7.77 -6.04 0.12
C PHE A 22 -7.43 -6.38 -1.34
N ILE A 23 -6.36 -7.16 -1.57
CA ILE A 23 -6.02 -7.69 -2.90
C ILE A 23 -7.17 -8.56 -3.43
N ASN A 24 -7.70 -9.47 -2.61
CA ASN A 24 -8.81 -10.33 -2.99
C ASN A 24 -10.06 -9.48 -3.34
N ALA A 25 -10.42 -8.51 -2.50
CA ALA A 25 -11.55 -7.61 -2.75
C ALA A 25 -11.38 -6.80 -4.04
N SER A 26 -10.15 -6.37 -4.34
CA SER A 26 -9.80 -5.65 -5.59
C SER A 26 -10.06 -6.48 -6.84
N ILE A 27 -10.01 -7.81 -6.74
CA ILE A 27 -10.28 -8.74 -7.84
C ILE A 27 -11.75 -9.13 -7.88
N THR A 28 -12.35 -9.48 -6.73
CA THR A 28 -13.70 -10.05 -6.68
C THR A 28 -14.83 -9.01 -6.70
N ALA A 29 -14.54 -7.78 -6.28
CA ALA A 29 -15.52 -6.69 -6.20
C ALA A 29 -14.83 -5.32 -6.45
N PRO A 30 -14.28 -5.11 -7.67
CA PRO A 30 -13.43 -3.95 -7.97
C PRO A 30 -14.12 -2.61 -7.74
N GLU A 31 -15.42 -2.49 -7.98
CA GLU A 31 -16.20 -1.25 -7.79
C GLU A 31 -16.28 -0.83 -6.31
N ASN A 32 -16.50 -1.81 -5.41
CA ASN A 32 -16.55 -1.57 -3.98
C ASN A 32 -15.16 -1.28 -3.42
N ALA A 33 -14.16 -2.01 -3.90
CA ALA A 33 -12.77 -1.75 -3.56
C ALA A 33 -12.32 -0.36 -4.04
N ALA A 34 -12.74 0.09 -5.22
CA ALA A 34 -12.49 1.44 -5.74
C ALA A 34 -13.06 2.54 -4.83
N LYS A 35 -14.31 2.37 -4.38
CA LYS A 35 -14.97 3.31 -3.44
C LYS A 35 -14.25 3.39 -2.10
N LEU A 36 -13.86 2.24 -1.55
CA LEU A 36 -13.13 2.22 -0.28
C LEU A 36 -11.74 2.83 -0.41
N LEU A 37 -11.04 2.50 -1.50
CA LEU A 37 -9.71 3.02 -1.77
C LEU A 37 -9.71 4.53 -2.01
N SER A 38 -10.70 5.05 -2.74
CA SER A 38 -10.82 6.50 -2.96
C SER A 38 -11.16 7.26 -1.68
N ALA A 39 -12.05 6.72 -0.83
CA ALA A 39 -12.35 7.28 0.48
C ALA A 39 -11.14 7.28 1.42
N GLY A 40 -10.28 6.25 1.33
CA GLY A 40 -9.08 6.10 2.17
C GLY A 40 -7.80 6.69 1.58
N TRP A 41 -7.82 7.25 0.37
CA TRP A 41 -6.60 7.58 -0.37
C TRP A 41 -5.73 8.63 0.32
N GLU A 42 -6.34 9.66 0.91
CA GLU A 42 -5.62 10.66 1.70
C GLU A 42 -4.89 10.04 2.89
N SER A 43 -5.52 9.07 3.56
CA SER A 43 -4.89 8.35 4.67
C SER A 43 -3.71 7.52 4.18
N VAL A 44 -3.84 6.86 3.02
CA VAL A 44 -2.73 6.10 2.39
C VAL A 44 -1.54 7.01 2.05
N LEU A 45 -1.79 8.22 1.55
CA LEU A 45 -0.74 9.21 1.29
C LEU A 45 -0.09 9.71 2.59
N LEU A 46 -0.87 9.93 3.65
CA LEU A 46 -0.33 10.28 4.96
C LEU A 46 0.57 9.17 5.52
N PHE A 47 0.19 7.90 5.35
CA PHE A 47 1.04 6.77 5.73
C PHE A 47 2.36 6.75 4.95
N LEU A 48 2.34 7.04 3.65
CA LEU A 48 3.58 7.17 2.87
C LEU A 48 4.46 8.31 3.41
N LEU A 49 3.87 9.47 3.70
CA LEU A 49 4.60 10.60 4.27
C LEU A 49 5.22 10.26 5.63
N TYR A 50 4.52 9.51 6.48
CA TYR A 50 5.10 9.00 7.72
C TYR A 50 6.26 8.06 7.46
N GLY A 51 6.14 7.14 6.49
CA GLY A 51 7.24 6.28 6.07
C GLY A 51 8.48 7.06 5.67
N ILE A 52 8.32 8.07 4.81
CA ILE A 52 9.40 8.96 4.37
C ILE A 52 9.99 9.76 5.54
N ALA A 53 9.14 10.29 6.44
CA ALA A 53 9.60 11.01 7.61
C ALA A 53 10.49 10.14 8.51
N PHE A 54 10.09 8.88 8.76
CA PHE A 54 10.91 7.94 9.51
C PHE A 54 12.20 7.57 8.79
N LEU A 55 12.20 7.51 7.45
CA LEU A 55 13.42 7.32 6.66
C LEU A 55 14.40 8.48 6.84
N VAL A 56 13.90 9.72 6.81
CA VAL A 56 14.72 10.92 7.03
C VAL A 56 15.30 10.92 8.45
N ILE A 57 14.49 10.57 9.46
CA ILE A 57 14.96 10.42 10.85
C ILE A 57 16.05 9.35 10.93
N TRP A 58 15.87 8.21 10.26
CA TRP A 58 16.89 7.15 10.19
C TRP A 58 18.22 7.66 9.62
N ILE A 59 18.18 8.38 8.50
CA ILE A 59 19.37 8.99 7.89
C ILE A 59 20.04 9.95 8.87
N ALA A 60 19.27 10.82 9.53
CA ALA A 60 19.80 11.74 10.53
C ALA A 60 20.47 11.01 11.70
N VAL A 61 19.85 9.94 12.21
CA VAL A 61 20.43 9.10 13.27
C VAL A 61 21.77 8.50 12.83
N GLN A 62 21.90 8.04 11.58
CA GLN A 62 23.16 7.49 11.06
C GLN A 62 24.27 8.54 10.94
N VAL A 63 23.92 9.82 10.73
CA VAL A 63 24.90 10.93 10.74
C VAL A 63 25.47 11.14 12.15
N PHE A 64 24.62 11.09 13.19
CA PHE A 64 25.06 11.32 14.58
C PHE A 64 25.58 10.06 15.29
N THR A 65 25.20 8.88 14.81
CA THR A 65 25.59 7.57 15.36
C THR A 65 26.07 6.63 14.25
N PRO A 66 27.17 6.97 13.57
CA PRO A 66 27.73 6.13 12.54
C PRO A 66 28.13 4.78 13.18
N ASN A 67 27.72 3.67 12.55
CA ASN A 67 27.87 2.28 13.03
C ASN A 67 26.74 1.74 13.92
N LEU A 68 25.61 2.46 14.08
CA LEU A 68 24.42 1.82 14.65
C LEU A 68 23.95 0.69 13.72
N PRO A 69 23.92 -0.59 14.17
CA PRO A 69 23.55 -1.71 13.31
C PRO A 69 22.13 -1.54 12.77
N ILE A 70 21.95 -1.90 11.49
CA ILE A 70 20.70 -1.69 10.75
C ILE A 70 19.54 -2.42 11.43
N GLU A 71 19.77 -3.65 11.86
CA GLU A 71 18.80 -4.50 12.54
C GLU A 71 18.31 -3.92 13.87
N LYS A 72 19.09 -3.02 14.50
CA LYS A 72 18.73 -2.36 15.76
C LYS A 72 18.01 -1.03 15.55
N ASN A 73 17.82 -0.58 14.31
CA ASN A 73 17.24 0.71 14.04
C ASN A 73 15.73 0.60 13.73
N PRO A 74 14.84 0.93 14.69
CA PRO A 74 13.40 0.78 14.49
C PRO A 74 12.85 1.69 13.39
N PHE A 75 13.48 2.85 13.14
CA PHE A 75 12.98 3.82 12.17
C PHE A 75 13.05 3.30 10.73
N LEU A 76 14.10 2.55 10.40
CA LEU A 76 14.21 1.93 9.08
C LEU A 76 13.11 0.90 8.86
N TRP A 77 12.85 0.04 9.85
CA TRP A 77 11.83 -1.01 9.75
C TRP A 77 10.42 -0.42 9.67
N VAL A 78 10.13 0.60 10.47
CA VAL A 78 8.85 1.32 10.41
C VAL A 78 8.68 2.00 9.05
N SER A 79 9.72 2.68 8.54
CA SER A 79 9.72 3.26 7.19
C SER A 79 9.45 2.20 6.12
N ALA A 80 10.17 1.09 6.15
CA ALA A 80 10.02 0.00 5.19
C ALA A 80 8.59 -0.55 5.18
N ALA A 81 7.99 -0.77 6.36
CA ALA A 81 6.61 -1.24 6.48
C ALA A 81 5.62 -0.28 5.82
N HIS A 82 5.72 1.03 6.09
CA HIS A 82 4.84 2.04 5.48
C HIS A 82 4.98 2.11 3.96
N ILE A 83 6.22 2.07 3.46
CA ILE A 83 6.49 2.09 2.01
C ILE A 83 5.92 0.82 1.35
N CYS A 84 6.14 -0.36 1.94
CA CYS A 84 5.56 -1.60 1.46
C CYS A 84 4.02 -1.55 1.45
N LEU A 85 3.38 -0.97 2.49
CA LEU A 85 1.92 -0.79 2.53
C LEU A 85 1.43 0.00 1.32
N TYR A 86 2.09 1.13 1.09
CA TYR A 86 1.75 2.04 0.02
C TYR A 86 1.87 1.35 -1.36
N LEU A 87 2.91 0.55 -1.56
CA LEU A 87 3.09 -0.23 -2.78
C LEU A 87 1.98 -1.28 -2.97
N VAL A 88 1.54 -1.95 -1.90
CA VAL A 88 0.41 -2.89 -1.96
C VAL A 88 -0.88 -2.17 -2.37
N PHE A 89 -1.16 -1.01 -1.78
CA PHE A 89 -2.32 -0.20 -2.15
C PHE A 89 -2.27 0.30 -3.59
N LEU A 90 -1.09 0.69 -4.08
CA LEU A 90 -0.89 1.03 -5.50
C LEU A 90 -1.16 -0.16 -6.42
N GLY A 91 -0.68 -1.35 -6.05
CA GLY A 91 -0.95 -2.58 -6.79
C GLY A 91 -2.46 -2.87 -6.87
N CYS A 92 -3.15 -2.79 -5.74
CA CYS A 92 -4.61 -2.95 -5.67
C CYS A 92 -5.34 -1.94 -6.55
N ARG A 93 -4.92 -0.67 -6.49
CA ARG A 93 -5.45 0.40 -7.36
C ARG A 93 -5.34 0.05 -8.83
N ARG A 94 -4.17 -0.42 -9.27
CA ARG A 94 -3.96 -0.77 -10.68
C ARG A 94 -4.78 -1.98 -11.10
N ILE A 95 -4.92 -2.99 -10.25
CA ILE A 95 -5.80 -4.14 -10.51
C ILE A 95 -7.24 -3.66 -10.73
N ILE A 96 -7.75 -2.82 -9.83
CA ILE A 96 -9.10 -2.25 -9.92
C ILE A 96 -9.29 -1.46 -11.22
N GLU A 97 -8.35 -0.55 -11.54
CA GLU A 97 -8.43 0.28 -12.74
C GLU A 97 -8.45 -0.55 -14.04
N ILE A 98 -7.69 -1.65 -14.09
CA ILE A 98 -7.68 -2.57 -15.23
C ILE A 98 -9.03 -3.28 -15.35
N LEU A 99 -9.52 -3.88 -14.27
CA LEU A 99 -10.76 -4.64 -14.28
C LEU A 99 -11.99 -3.78 -14.64
N LEU A 100 -12.06 -2.56 -14.11
CA LEU A 100 -13.15 -1.63 -14.42
C LEU A 100 -13.07 -1.07 -15.85
N ALA A 101 -11.88 -0.99 -16.44
CA ALA A 101 -11.73 -0.57 -17.83
C ALA A 101 -12.21 -1.66 -18.81
N ASP A 102 -12.05 -2.94 -18.47
CA ASP A 102 -12.50 -4.06 -19.28
C ASP A 102 -14.03 -4.24 -19.24
N GLU A 103 -14.69 -3.95 -18.10
CA GLU A 103 -16.15 -4.06 -17.95
C GLU A 103 -16.94 -2.94 -18.66
N HIS A 104 -16.29 -1.81 -18.98
CA HIS A 104 -16.88 -0.71 -19.73
C HIS A 104 -16.06 -0.42 -20.99
N PRO A 105 -16.14 -1.28 -22.03
CA PRO A 105 -15.55 -0.95 -23.33
C PRO A 105 -16.21 0.34 -23.80
N LYS A 106 -15.39 1.39 -24.02
CA LYS A 106 -15.86 2.66 -24.59
C LYS A 106 -16.69 2.33 -25.83
N ALA A 107 -18.00 2.60 -25.76
CA ALA A 107 -18.92 2.34 -26.84
C ALA A 107 -18.31 2.84 -28.15
N GLU A 108 -18.09 1.92 -29.09
CA GLU A 108 -17.53 2.23 -30.39
C GLU A 108 -18.29 3.41 -30.98
N HIS A 109 -17.56 4.47 -31.30
CA HIS A 109 -18.05 5.57 -32.09
C HIS A 109 -18.40 5.00 -33.47
N LYS A 110 -19.67 4.62 -33.67
CA LYS A 110 -20.20 4.41 -35.01
C LYS A 110 -20.11 5.77 -35.72
N GLU A 111 -19.18 5.89 -36.65
CA GLU A 111 -19.22 6.94 -37.65
C GLU A 111 -20.61 6.90 -38.30
N PRO A 112 -21.33 8.04 -38.39
CA PRO A 112 -22.56 8.07 -39.14
C PRO A 112 -22.24 7.78 -40.60
N ASP A 113 -22.82 6.71 -41.13
CA ASP A 113 -22.73 6.36 -42.54
C ASP A 113 -23.08 7.60 -43.37
N ALA A 114 -22.11 8.06 -44.17
CA ALA A 114 -22.29 9.18 -45.08
C ALA A 114 -23.14 8.69 -46.27
N GLU A 115 -24.42 9.06 -46.26
CA GLU A 115 -25.30 9.00 -47.44
C GLU A 115 -25.05 10.17 -48.41
#